data_AF-A0A6I0FNF9-F1
#
_entry.id   AF-A0A6I0FNF9-F1
#
_cell.length_a   1.000
_cell.length_b   1.000
_cell.length_c   1.000
_cell.angle_alpha   90.00
_cell.angle_beta   90.00
_cell.angle_gamma   90.00
#
_symmetry.space_group_name_H-M   'P 1'
#
loop_
_entity.id
_entity.type
_entity.pdbx_description
1 polymer ?
#
loop_
_entity_poly.entity_id
_entity_poly.type
_entity_poly.pdbx_seq_one_letter_code
_entity_poly.pdbx_strand_id
1 'polypeptide(L)'
;MSKKSQCDDLVRALYEYVDGAGDAQARAQLKKHAEECPSCLEALGIEQQVREILRSSCCEQAPTELRARITRSLRITRVEYRA
;
A
#
# COMPACT_ATOMS: atom_id res chain seq x y z
N MET A 1 28.40 9.46 0.00
CA MET A 1 27.55 8.28 0.27
C MET A 1 26.94 7.85 -1.05
N SER A 2 27.08 6.57 -1.39
CA SER A 2 26.93 6.08 -2.77
C SER A 2 25.45 6.01 -3.18
N LYS A 3 25.11 6.60 -4.33
CA LYS A 3 23.77 6.66 -4.94
C LYS A 3 23.02 5.31 -4.97
N LYS A 4 23.75 4.19 -4.96
CA LYS A 4 23.18 2.83 -4.88
C LYS A 4 22.46 2.52 -3.57
N SER A 5 22.99 2.95 -2.42
CA SER A 5 22.37 2.59 -1.13
C SER A 5 21.00 3.25 -0.95
N GLN A 6 20.83 4.47 -1.49
CA GLN A 6 19.55 5.16 -1.48
C GLN A 6 18.51 4.49 -2.38
N CYS A 7 18.92 3.78 -3.43
CA CYS A 7 18.02 3.02 -4.30
C CYS A 7 17.61 1.68 -3.67
N ASP A 8 18.53 0.97 -2.99
CA ASP A 8 18.26 -0.33 -2.36
C ASP A 8 17.37 -0.19 -1.11
N ASP A 9 17.62 0.83 -0.28
CA ASP A 9 16.75 1.17 0.86
C ASP A 9 15.34 1.57 0.39
N LEU A 10 15.23 2.12 -0.83
CA LEU A 10 13.96 2.53 -1.44
C LEU A 10 13.08 1.35 -1.81
N VAL A 11 13.65 0.27 -2.37
CA VAL A 11 12.88 -0.92 -2.77
C VAL A 11 12.18 -1.53 -1.56
N ARG A 12 12.86 -1.55 -0.40
CA ARG A 12 12.28 -2.02 0.86
C ARG A 12 11.12 -1.13 1.33
N ALA A 13 11.31 0.19 1.30
CA ALA A 13 10.27 1.17 1.61
C ALA A 13 9.12 1.15 0.59
N LEU A 14 9.36 0.69 -0.64
CA LEU A 14 8.33 0.55 -1.68
C LEU A 14 7.36 -0.58 -1.34
N TYR A 15 7.83 -1.72 -0.84
CA TYR A 15 6.93 -2.78 -0.35
C TYR A 15 6.07 -2.30 0.83
N GLU A 16 6.67 -1.58 1.79
CA GLU A 16 5.95 -0.97 2.92
C GLU A 16 4.94 0.11 2.48
N TYR A 17 5.34 0.99 1.55
CA TYR A 17 4.49 2.03 0.96
C TYR A 17 3.24 1.40 0.34
N VAL A 18 3.44 0.38 -0.49
CA VAL A 18 2.37 -0.12 -1.33
C VAL A 18 1.44 -1.08 -0.57
N ASP A 19 1.90 -1.69 0.52
CA ASP A 19 1.05 -2.41 1.49
C ASP A 19 0.31 -1.46 2.45
N GLY A 20 0.54 -0.15 2.36
CA GLY A 20 -0.04 0.85 3.27
C GLY A 20 0.54 0.79 4.69
N ALA A 21 1.52 -0.08 4.92
CA ALA A 21 2.24 -0.25 6.15
C ALA A 21 3.50 0.64 6.13
N GLY A 22 3.33 1.95 6.30
CA GLY A 22 4.45 2.88 6.34
C GLY A 22 4.04 4.27 6.82
N ASP A 23 4.99 5.02 7.38
CA ASP A 23 4.74 6.40 7.81
C ASP A 23 4.57 7.34 6.59
N ALA A 24 3.88 8.48 6.76
CA ALA A 24 3.63 9.42 5.67
C ALA A 24 4.91 10.13 5.15
N GLN A 25 5.97 10.16 5.96
CA GLN A 25 7.22 10.83 5.65
C GLN A 25 8.08 9.99 4.70
N ALA A 26 8.19 8.68 4.95
CA ALA A 26 8.83 7.70 4.08
C ALA A 26 8.19 7.71 2.69
N ARG A 27 6.85 7.82 2.64
CA ARG A 27 6.10 7.98 1.39
C ARG A 27 6.51 9.22 0.59
N ALA A 28 6.65 10.36 1.27
CA ALA A 28 7.04 11.61 0.62
C ALA A 28 8.50 11.57 0.13
N GLN A 29 9.41 10.98 0.90
CA GLN A 29 10.81 10.81 0.50
C GLN A 29 10.96 9.88 -0.70
N LEU A 30 10.20 8.78 -0.73
CA LEU A 30 10.18 7.84 -1.84
C LEU A 30 9.72 8.51 -3.14
N LYS A 31 8.63 9.28 -3.08
CA LYS A 31 8.11 10.03 -4.23
C LYS A 31 9.16 11.01 -4.77
N LYS A 32 9.78 11.80 -3.89
CA LYS A 32 10.79 12.78 -4.29
C LYS A 32 12.00 12.12 -4.97
N HIS A 33 12.49 11.01 -4.42
CA HIS A 33 13.61 10.30 -5.03
C HIS A 33 13.26 9.73 -6.40
N ALA A 34 12.08 9.12 -6.55
CA ALA A 34 11.64 8.57 -7.83
C ALA A 34 11.54 9.66 -8.92
N GLU A 35 11.09 10.87 -8.56
CA GLU A 35 11.07 12.02 -9.48
C GLU A 35 12.48 12.47 -9.94
N GLU A 36 13.50 12.27 -9.11
CA GLU A 36 14.88 12.65 -9.38
C GLU A 36 15.74 11.50 -9.96
N CYS A 37 15.20 10.27 -10.03
CA CYS A 37 15.93 9.05 -10.37
C CYS A 37 15.17 8.17 -11.39
N PRO A 38 15.55 8.19 -12.68
CA PRO A 38 14.85 7.49 -13.76
C PRO A 38 14.69 5.98 -13.54
N SER A 39 15.72 5.30 -13.02
CA SER A 39 15.68 3.86 -12.77
C SER A 39 14.69 3.49 -11.64
N CYS A 40 14.57 4.35 -10.63
CA CYS A 40 13.61 4.13 -9.54
C CYS A 40 12.18 4.46 -9.98
N LEU A 41 12.00 5.47 -10.85
CA LEU A 41 10.70 5.77 -11.45
C LEU A 41 10.17 4.60 -12.28
N GLU A 42 11.04 3.99 -13.09
CA GLU A 42 10.69 2.81 -13.89
C GLU A 42 10.30 1.63 -13.00
N ALA A 43 11.10 1.32 -11.99
CA ALA A 43 10.82 0.24 -11.04
C ALA A 43 9.47 0.45 -10.29
N LEU A 44 9.18 1.68 -9.86
CA LEU A 44 7.91 2.04 -9.23
C LEU A 44 6.73 1.91 -10.21
N GLY A 45 6.94 2.24 -11.49
CA GLY A 45 5.94 2.05 -12.54
C GLY A 45 5.60 0.57 -12.75
N ILE A 46 6.61 -0.29 -12.79
CA ILE A 46 6.44 -1.75 -12.92
C ILE A 46 5.67 -2.31 -11.72
N GLU A 47 6.05 -1.93 -10.50
CA GLU A 47 5.40 -2.44 -9.29
C GLU A 47 3.90 -2.09 -9.27
N GLN A 48 3.56 -0.84 -9.58
CA GLN A 48 2.17 -0.39 -9.65
C GLN A 48 1.36 -1.18 -10.69
N GLN A 49 1.95 -1.47 -11.86
CA GLN A 49 1.31 -2.28 -12.89
C GLN A 49 1.07 -3.71 -12.41
N VAL A 50 2.06 -4.34 -11.76
CA VAL A 50 1.92 -5.68 -11.19
C VAL A 50 0.79 -5.71 -10.17
N ARG A 51 0.71 -4.71 -9.28
CA ARG A 51 -0.39 -4.63 -8.31
C ARG A 51 -1.75 -4.39 -8.93
N GLU A 52 -1.83 -3.59 -9.99
CA GLU A 52 -3.08 -3.41 -10.71
C GLU A 52 -3.57 -4.75 -11.27
N ILE A 53 -2.66 -5.51 -11.91
CA ILE A 53 -2.96 -6.85 -12.44
C ILE A 53 -3.39 -7.80 -11.32
N LEU A 54 -2.68 -7.82 -10.19
CA LEU A 54 -3.05 -8.64 -9.04
C LEU A 54 -4.43 -8.25 -8.49
N ARG A 55 -4.71 -6.94 -8.38
CA ARG A 55 -5.99 -6.44 -7.91
C ARG A 55 -7.12 -6.84 -8.85
N SER A 56 -6.93 -6.73 -10.17
CA SER A 56 -7.95 -7.09 -11.16
C SER A 56 -8.17 -8.60 -11.27
N SER A 57 -7.13 -9.41 -11.00
CA SER A 57 -7.17 -10.87 -11.20
C SER A 57 -7.58 -11.65 -9.95
N CYS A 58 -7.37 -11.08 -8.76
CA CYS A 58 -7.51 -11.79 -7.48
C CYS A 58 -8.66 -11.25 -6.61
N CYS A 59 -9.51 -10.36 -7.14
CA CYS A 59 -10.66 -9.84 -6.39
C CYS A 59 -11.94 -10.63 -6.68
N GLU A 60 -12.12 -11.77 -6.00
CA GLU A 60 -13.47 -12.30 -5.80
C GLU A 60 -14.25 -11.31 -4.92
N GLN A 61 -15.45 -10.90 -5.36
CA GLN A 61 -16.28 -10.06 -4.52
C GLN A 61 -16.65 -10.82 -3.26
N ALA A 62 -16.22 -10.30 -2.10
CA ALA A 62 -16.59 -10.87 -0.81
C ALA A 62 -18.12 -11.08 -0.74
N PRO A 63 -18.60 -12.28 -0.37
CA PRO A 63 -20.01 -12.61 -0.33
C PRO A 63 -20.81 -11.60 0.49
N THR A 64 -22.02 -11.27 0.03
CA THR A 64 -22.89 -10.28 0.67
C THR A 64 -23.15 -10.61 2.14
N GLU A 65 -23.26 -11.90 2.47
CA GLU A 65 -23.45 -12.37 3.83
C GLU A 65 -22.27 -12.03 4.75
N LEU A 66 -21.03 -12.19 4.26
CA LEU A 66 -19.83 -11.83 5.02
C LEU A 66 -19.79 -10.32 5.29
N ARG A 67 -20.11 -9.50 4.29
CA ARG A 67 -20.19 -8.03 4.44
C ARG A 67 -21.25 -7.62 5.46
N ALA A 68 -22.42 -8.25 5.42
CA ALA A 68 -23.50 -7.99 6.36
C ALA A 68 -23.08 -8.34 7.80
N ARG A 69 -22.45 -9.51 8.01
CA ARG A 69 -21.93 -9.94 9.31
C ARG A 69 -20.91 -8.97 9.88
N ILE A 70 -19.91 -8.58 9.09
CA ILE A 70 -18.85 -7.63 9.52
C ILE A 70 -19.47 -6.27 9.89
N THR A 71 -20.36 -5.74 9.04
CA THR A 71 -21.01 -4.44 9.28
C THR A 71 -21.81 -4.46 10.59
N ARG A 72 -22.53 -5.55 10.87
CA ARG A 72 -23.27 -5.72 12.12
C ARG A 72 -22.32 -5.74 13.31
N SER A 73 -21.26 -6.54 13.28
CA SER A 73 -20.29 -6.62 14.38
C SER A 73 -19.64 -5.27 14.69
N LEU A 74 -19.20 -4.53 13.65
CA LEU A 74 -18.60 -3.21 13.83
C LEU A 74 -19.58 -2.19 14.46
N ARG A 75 -20.86 -2.23 14.08
CA ARG A 75 -21.89 -1.38 14.68
C ARG A 75 -22.11 -1.70 16.16
N ILE A 76 -22.14 -2.98 16.52
CA ILE A 76 -22.31 -3.42 17.92
C ILE A 76 -21.12 -2.94 18.77
N THR A 77 -19.90 -3.18 18.32
CA THR A 77 -18.69 -2.73 19.04
C THR A 77 -18.72 -1.22 19.27
N ARG A 78 -19.16 -0.42 18.29
CA ARG A 78 -19.26 1.04 18.45
C ARG A 78 -20.25 1.49 19.54
N VAL A 79 -21.28 0.68 19.84
CA VAL A 79 -22.25 0.98 20.90
C VAL A 79 -21.66 0.69 22.27
N GLU A 80 -20.93 -0.42 22.42
CA GLU A 80 -20.28 -0.83 23.67
C GLU A 80 -19.25 0.20 24.16
N TYR A 81 -18.51 0.86 23.25
CA TYR A 81 -17.54 1.90 23.62
C TYR A 81 -18.16 3.27 23.92
N ARG A 82 -19.46 3.47 23.65
CA ARG A 82 -20.16 4.74 23.87
C ARG A 82 -21.15 4.69 25.04
N ALA A 83 -21.36 3.50 25.61
CA ALA A 83 -22.22 3.27 26.77
C ALA A 83 -21.44 3.45 28.08
#